data_AF-A0AED3-F1
#
_entry.id   AF-A0AED3-F1
#
_cell.length_a   1.000
_cell.length_b   1.000
_cell.length_c   1.000
_cell.angle_alpha   90.00
_cell.angle_beta   90.00
_cell.angle_gamma   90.00
#
_symmetry.space_group_name_H-M   'P 1'
#
loop_
_entity.id
_entity.type
_entity.pdbx_description
1 polymer ?
#
loop_
_entity_poly.entity_id
_entity_poly.type
_entity_poly.pdbx_seq_one_letter_code
_entity_poly.pdbx_strand_id
1 'polypeptide(L)'
;MSITNNSAESCYALHELDQLIASGITRGKLMDFHSRYKLVLLAHSQPEYREIGPFIAAMDKWSSLIEFTAEYRQRLLQLLSHSPTVANHTNVLMHVQGYFRPYLTSTQRQALAQLIDQYRLGELPLSAPIAQITAYMIEFPNDYLASQHYFTFYSEQG
;
A
#
# COMPACT_ATOMS: atom_id res chain seq x y z
N MET A 1 17.33 -23.88 2.33
CA MET A 1 15.85 -23.76 2.27
C MET A 1 15.51 -22.49 3.05
N SER A 2 15.43 -21.35 2.36
CA SER A 2 15.24 -20.06 3.02
C SER A 2 13.82 -20.01 3.56
N ILE A 3 13.68 -19.87 4.88
CA ILE A 3 12.41 -19.53 5.51
C ILE A 3 12.05 -18.15 4.98
N THR A 4 11.14 -18.06 4.02
CA THR A 4 10.56 -16.79 3.60
C THR A 4 9.79 -16.26 4.81
N ASN A 5 10.36 -15.28 5.49
CA ASN A 5 9.72 -14.58 6.60
C ASN A 5 8.58 -13.74 6.01
N ASN A 6 7.41 -14.35 5.81
CA ASN A 6 6.27 -13.68 5.22
C ASN A 6 5.61 -12.79 6.28
N SER A 7 5.56 -11.49 5.99
CA SER A 7 4.80 -10.52 6.78
C SER A 7 3.29 -10.86 6.76
N ALA A 8 2.52 -10.35 7.71
CA ALA A 8 1.08 -10.56 7.75
C ALA A 8 0.41 -10.00 6.48
N GLU A 9 0.93 -8.86 6.01
CA GLU A 9 0.58 -8.18 4.77
C GLU A 9 0.82 -9.08 3.55
N SER A 10 2.00 -9.73 3.49
CA SER A 10 2.36 -10.65 2.41
C SER A 10 1.44 -11.87 2.38
N CYS A 11 1.18 -12.49 3.54
CA CYS A 11 0.28 -13.63 3.65
C CYS A 11 -1.15 -13.28 3.23
N TYR A 12 -1.67 -12.15 3.71
CA TYR A 12 -3.02 -11.71 3.39
C TYR A 12 -3.17 -11.35 1.91
N ALA A 13 -2.22 -10.60 1.34
CA ALA A 13 -2.24 -10.22 -0.08
C ALA A 13 -2.19 -11.44 -1.02
N LEU A 14 -1.32 -12.41 -0.73
CA LEU A 14 -1.22 -13.64 -1.53
C LEU A 14 -2.48 -14.48 -1.41
N HIS A 15 -3.04 -14.60 -0.21
CA HIS A 15 -4.28 -15.33 0.02
C HIS A 15 -5.47 -14.68 -0.73
N GLU A 16 -5.60 -13.36 -0.66
CA GLU A 16 -6.65 -12.63 -1.38
C GLU A 16 -6.48 -12.79 -2.91
N LEU A 17 -5.25 -12.72 -3.43
CA LEU A 17 -4.99 -12.95 -4.86
C LEU A 17 -5.35 -14.38 -5.28
N ASP A 18 -4.99 -15.40 -4.49
CA ASP A 18 -5.30 -16.79 -4.79
C ASP A 18 -6.84 -17.03 -4.80
N GLN A 19 -7.59 -16.38 -3.89
CA GLN A 19 -9.06 -16.39 -3.92
C GLN A 19 -9.64 -15.69 -5.16
N LEU A 20 -9.06 -14.55 -5.57
CA LEU A 20 -9.48 -13.84 -6.78
C LEU A 20 -9.28 -14.71 -8.03
N ILE A 21 -8.16 -15.43 -8.10
CA ILE A 21 -7.88 -16.39 -9.17
C ILE A 21 -8.91 -17.52 -9.18
N ALA A 22 -9.16 -18.14 -8.02
CA ALA A 22 -10.13 -19.23 -7.89
C ALA A 22 -11.57 -18.82 -8.25
N SER A 23 -11.95 -17.56 -7.99
CA SER A 23 -13.27 -17.01 -8.31
C SER A 23 -13.45 -16.56 -9.77
N GLY A 24 -12.47 -16.84 -10.64
CA GLY A 24 -12.43 -16.33 -12.02
C GLY A 24 -11.85 -14.93 -12.08
N ILE A 25 -10.54 -14.85 -12.35
CA ILE A 25 -9.82 -13.59 -12.49
C ILE A 25 -10.28 -12.83 -13.74
N THR A 26 -10.44 -11.52 -13.61
CA THR A 26 -10.67 -10.59 -14.73
C THR A 26 -9.64 -9.47 -14.65
N ARG A 27 -9.44 -8.75 -15.76
CA ARG A 27 -8.51 -7.61 -15.80
C ARG A 27 -8.90 -6.53 -14.77
N GLY A 28 -10.20 -6.26 -14.64
CA GLY A 28 -10.74 -5.35 -13.64
C GLY A 28 -10.44 -5.81 -12.22
N LYS A 29 -10.77 -7.06 -11.87
CA LYS A 29 -10.47 -7.62 -10.54
C LYS A 29 -8.98 -7.51 -10.18
N LEU A 30 -8.08 -7.78 -11.13
CA LEU A 30 -6.64 -7.71 -10.88
C LEU A 30 -6.15 -6.26 -10.71
N MET A 31 -6.69 -5.32 -11.49
CA MET A 31 -6.40 -3.88 -11.34
C MET A 31 -6.93 -3.34 -10.01
N ASP A 32 -8.15 -3.71 -9.63
CA ASP A 32 -8.77 -3.30 -8.36
C ASP A 32 -7.99 -3.86 -7.16
N PHE A 33 -7.55 -5.12 -7.24
CA PHE A 33 -6.63 -5.70 -6.27
C PHE A 33 -5.36 -4.85 -6.15
N HIS A 34 -4.66 -4.60 -7.26
CA HIS A 34 -3.43 -3.82 -7.23
C HIS A 34 -3.62 -2.42 -6.65
N SER A 35 -4.70 -1.75 -7.01
CA SER A 35 -5.04 -0.40 -6.54
C SER A 35 -5.18 -0.34 -5.01
N ARG A 36 -5.82 -1.34 -4.39
CA ARG A 36 -6.03 -1.39 -2.92
C ARG A 36 -4.76 -1.71 -2.12
N TYR A 37 -3.75 -2.31 -2.77
CA TYR A 37 -2.47 -2.63 -2.13
C TYR A 37 -1.38 -1.59 -2.38
N LYS A 38 -1.63 -0.57 -3.21
CA LYS A 38 -0.59 0.39 -3.63
C LYS A 38 0.23 0.94 -2.47
N LEU A 39 -0.40 1.40 -1.40
CA LEU A 39 0.34 1.96 -0.25
C LEU A 39 1.16 0.90 0.52
N VAL A 40 0.66 -0.33 0.62
CA VAL A 40 1.44 -1.47 1.18
C VAL A 40 2.65 -1.74 0.30
N LEU A 41 2.46 -1.88 -1.01
CA LEU A 41 3.56 -2.16 -1.94
C LEU A 41 4.64 -1.06 -1.90
N LEU A 42 4.23 0.22 -1.81
CA LEU A 42 5.16 1.33 -1.63
C LEU A 42 5.93 1.27 -0.31
N ALA A 43 5.28 0.82 0.77
CA ALA A 43 5.92 0.63 2.08
C ALA A 43 7.01 -0.46 2.03
N HIS A 44 6.76 -1.55 1.30
CA HIS A 44 7.71 -2.64 1.10
C HIS A 44 8.85 -2.25 0.14
N SER A 45 8.57 -1.73 -1.04
CA SER A 45 9.61 -1.35 -2.02
C SER A 45 9.13 -0.32 -3.04
N GLN A 46 9.64 0.91 -2.97
CA GLN A 46 9.39 1.92 -4.00
C GLN A 46 10.00 1.59 -5.37
N PRO A 47 11.26 1.09 -5.47
CA PRO A 47 11.82 0.72 -6.76
C PRO A 47 10.99 -0.35 -7.48
N GLU A 48 10.65 -1.44 -6.79
CA GLU A 48 9.85 -2.51 -7.42
C GLU A 48 8.41 -2.08 -7.68
N TYR A 49 7.85 -1.17 -6.87
CA TYR A 49 6.56 -0.56 -7.18
C TYR A 49 6.56 0.22 -8.51
N ARG A 50 7.67 0.93 -8.81
CA ARG A 50 7.85 1.64 -10.09
C ARG A 50 7.96 0.69 -11.29
N GLU A 51 8.26 -0.59 -11.07
CA GLU A 51 8.32 -1.61 -12.12
C GLU A 51 6.99 -2.35 -12.30
N ILE A 52 6.35 -2.76 -11.19
CA ILE A 52 5.10 -3.53 -11.23
C ILE A 52 3.90 -2.67 -11.68
N GLY A 53 3.94 -1.35 -11.44
CA GLY A 53 2.90 -0.41 -11.89
C GLY A 53 2.75 -0.35 -13.43
N PRO A 54 3.81 -0.04 -14.18
CA PRO A 54 3.79 -0.13 -15.64
C PRO A 54 3.46 -1.53 -16.17
N PHE A 55 3.89 -2.57 -15.47
CA PHE A 55 3.57 -3.95 -15.84
C PHE A 55 2.05 -4.22 -15.77
N ILE A 56 1.38 -3.84 -14.67
CA ILE A 56 -0.09 -4.01 -14.57
C ILE A 56 -0.87 -3.11 -15.50
N ALA A 57 -0.34 -1.94 -15.85
CA ALA A 57 -0.94 -1.07 -16.85
C ALA A 57 -0.86 -1.65 -18.28
N ALA A 58 0.09 -2.55 -18.54
CA ALA A 58 0.31 -3.19 -19.85
C ALA A 58 -0.45 -4.52 -20.03
N MET A 59 -1.42 -4.80 -19.16
CA MET A 59 -2.15 -6.08 -19.13
C MET A 59 -2.93 -6.37 -20.43
N ASP A 60 -3.42 -5.32 -21.07
CA ASP A 60 -4.14 -5.36 -22.35
C ASP A 60 -3.27 -5.90 -23.50
N LYS A 61 -1.94 -5.79 -23.39
CA LYS A 61 -0.97 -6.31 -24.37
C LYS A 61 -0.78 -7.83 -24.32
N TRP A 62 -1.31 -8.51 -23.31
CA TRP A 62 -1.17 -9.96 -23.13
C TRP A 62 -2.39 -10.71 -23.64
N SER A 63 -2.18 -11.72 -24.49
CA SER A 63 -3.24 -12.58 -25.02
C SER A 63 -3.86 -13.48 -23.95
N SER A 64 -3.05 -13.98 -23.00
CA SER A 64 -3.49 -14.83 -21.90
C SER A 64 -3.49 -14.07 -20.57
N LEU A 65 -4.67 -13.88 -19.99
CA LEU A 65 -4.80 -13.30 -18.64
C LEU A 65 -4.21 -14.22 -17.57
N ILE A 66 -4.26 -15.54 -17.79
CA ILE A 66 -3.73 -16.53 -16.84
C ILE A 66 -2.20 -16.39 -16.76
N GLU A 67 -1.52 -16.34 -17.90
CA GLU A 67 -0.07 -16.14 -17.96
C GLU A 67 0.34 -14.79 -17.37
N PHE A 68 -0.39 -13.72 -17.71
CA PHE A 68 -0.16 -12.41 -17.12
C PHE A 68 -0.27 -12.44 -15.59
N THR A 69 -1.31 -13.11 -15.07
CA THR A 69 -1.58 -13.19 -13.62
C THR A 69 -0.49 -13.98 -12.91
N ALA A 70 0.04 -15.05 -13.53
CA ALA A 70 1.15 -15.80 -12.98
C ALA A 70 2.41 -14.92 -12.85
N GLU A 71 2.74 -14.14 -13.87
CA GLU A 71 3.87 -13.20 -13.84
C GLU A 71 3.66 -12.05 -12.85
N TYR A 72 2.44 -11.50 -12.78
CA TYR A 72 2.07 -10.52 -11.77
C TYR A 72 2.30 -11.07 -10.35
N ARG A 73 1.87 -12.31 -10.09
CA ARG A 73 2.03 -12.97 -8.79
C ARG A 73 3.49 -13.14 -8.41
N GLN A 74 4.38 -13.48 -9.35
CA GLN A 74 5.82 -13.58 -9.07
C GLN A 74 6.42 -12.22 -8.68
N ARG A 75 6.09 -11.16 -9.43
CA ARG A 75 6.52 -9.79 -9.12
C ARG A 75 5.98 -9.31 -7.78
N LEU A 76 4.72 -9.62 -7.48
CA LEU A 76 4.09 -9.29 -6.20
C LEU A 76 4.79 -9.99 -5.04
N LEU A 77 5.09 -11.29 -5.18
CA LEU A 77 5.80 -12.07 -4.17
C LEU A 77 7.21 -11.52 -3.92
N GLN A 78 7.94 -11.20 -5.00
CA GLN A 78 9.26 -10.58 -4.89
C GLN A 78 9.18 -9.24 -4.15
N LEU A 79 8.24 -8.38 -4.52
CA LEU A 79 8.05 -7.07 -3.90
C LEU A 79 7.73 -7.20 -2.41
N LEU A 80 6.78 -8.06 -2.08
CA LEU A 80 6.35 -8.31 -0.69
C LEU A 80 7.36 -9.14 0.13
N SER A 81 8.46 -9.61 -0.46
CA SER A 81 9.55 -10.26 0.29
C SER A 81 10.49 -9.26 0.98
N HIS A 82 10.48 -8.00 0.54
CA HIS A 82 11.17 -6.91 1.23
C HIS A 82 10.43 -6.55 2.49
N SER A 83 11.13 -6.28 3.60
CA SER A 83 10.48 -5.72 4.79
C SER A 83 10.17 -4.24 4.58
N PRO A 84 9.02 -3.74 5.07
CA PRO A 84 8.77 -2.30 5.11
C PRO A 84 9.87 -1.56 5.87
N THR A 85 10.17 -0.33 5.43
CA THR A 85 11.22 0.49 6.06
C THR A 85 10.65 1.81 6.55
N VAL A 86 11.27 2.40 7.58
CA VAL A 86 10.91 3.74 8.08
C VAL A 86 10.90 4.77 6.95
N ALA A 87 11.89 4.70 6.06
CA ALA A 87 11.97 5.59 4.90
C ALA A 87 10.78 5.41 3.94
N ASN A 88 10.38 4.18 3.64
CA ASN A 88 9.25 3.93 2.75
C ASN A 88 7.91 4.30 3.41
N HIS A 89 7.70 3.99 4.68
CA HIS A 89 6.53 4.44 5.42
C HIS A 89 6.45 5.97 5.44
N THR A 90 7.56 6.66 5.69
CA THR A 90 7.60 8.13 5.61
C THR A 90 7.11 8.63 4.25
N ASN A 91 7.60 8.04 3.15
CA ASN A 91 7.16 8.40 1.80
C ASN A 91 5.67 8.14 1.57
N VAL A 92 5.15 7.01 2.07
CA VAL A 92 3.71 6.70 2.03
C VAL A 92 2.90 7.74 2.80
N LEU A 93 3.29 8.07 4.03
CA LEU A 93 2.59 9.04 4.88
C LEU A 93 2.61 10.44 4.25
N MET A 94 3.73 10.86 3.68
CA MET A 94 3.82 12.14 2.93
C MET A 94 2.94 12.15 1.68
N HIS A 95 2.86 11.04 0.94
CA HIS A 95 1.95 10.92 -0.20
C HIS A 95 0.49 11.05 0.25
N VAL A 96 0.11 10.36 1.33
CA VAL A 96 -1.23 10.41 1.92
C VAL A 96 -1.57 11.81 2.43
N GLN A 97 -0.63 12.49 3.08
CA GLN A 97 -0.80 13.88 3.54
C GLN A 97 -1.27 14.81 2.40
N GLY A 98 -0.83 14.55 1.16
CA GLY A 98 -1.24 15.32 -0.03
C GLY A 98 -2.75 15.33 -0.28
N TYR A 99 -3.47 14.25 0.05
CA TYR A 99 -4.92 14.15 -0.13
C TYR A 99 -5.68 15.13 0.77
N PHE A 100 -5.09 15.50 1.91
CA PHE A 100 -5.72 16.41 2.87
C PHE A 100 -5.36 17.88 2.64
N ARG A 101 -4.48 18.18 1.69
CA ARG A 101 -4.03 19.55 1.40
C ARG A 101 -5.18 20.56 1.18
N PRO A 102 -6.27 20.22 0.45
CA PRO A 102 -7.39 21.14 0.24
C PRO A 102 -8.24 21.40 1.50
N TYR A 103 -8.19 20.51 2.49
CA TYR A 103 -9.09 20.53 3.66
C TYR A 103 -8.42 21.08 4.91
N LEU A 104 -7.11 20.87 5.07
CA LEU A 104 -6.38 21.27 6.26
C LEU A 104 -5.85 22.69 6.17
N THR A 105 -5.88 23.41 7.30
CA THR A 105 -5.17 24.69 7.47
C THR A 105 -3.64 24.51 7.39
N SER A 106 -2.90 25.61 7.22
CA SER A 106 -1.43 25.54 7.22
C SER A 106 -0.87 24.95 8.51
N THR A 107 -1.44 25.33 9.66
CA THR A 107 -1.04 24.82 10.98
C THR A 107 -1.28 23.32 11.11
N GLN A 108 -2.45 22.82 10.70
CA GLN A 108 -2.75 21.38 10.72
C GLN A 108 -1.83 20.59 9.79
N ARG A 109 -1.51 21.12 8.60
CA ARG A 109 -0.57 20.47 7.67
C ARG A 109 0.84 20.40 8.26
N GLN A 110 1.31 21.46 8.93
CA GLN A 110 2.61 21.47 9.58
C GLN A 110 2.66 20.50 10.77
N ALA A 111 1.59 20.44 11.57
CA ALA A 111 1.50 19.49 12.67
C ALA A 111 1.57 18.03 12.17
N LEU A 112 0.85 17.69 11.10
CA LEU A 112 0.94 16.35 10.50
C LEU A 112 2.35 16.07 9.91
N ALA A 113 2.96 17.05 9.24
CA ALA A 113 4.33 16.90 8.73
C ALA A 113 5.33 16.65 9.87
N GLN A 114 5.17 17.34 11.00
CA GLN A 114 6.02 17.16 12.18
C GLN A 114 5.86 15.77 12.79
N LEU A 115 4.64 15.24 12.90
CA LEU A 115 4.42 13.85 13.35
C LEU A 115 5.11 12.82 12.44
N ILE A 116 5.04 13.02 11.13
CA ILE A 116 5.71 12.16 10.15
C ILE A 116 7.23 12.26 10.30
N ASP A 117 7.77 13.45 10.55
CA ASP A 117 9.20 13.64 10.74
C ASP A 117 9.71 13.02 12.05
N GLN A 118 8.96 13.16 13.14
CA GLN A 118 9.25 12.52 14.42
C GLN A 118 9.25 10.99 14.29
N TYR A 119 8.29 10.42 13.55
CA TYR A 119 8.33 9.00 13.20
C TYR A 119 9.57 8.63 12.38
N ARG A 120 9.91 9.43 11.35
CA ARG A 120 11.08 9.21 10.50
C ARG A 120 12.39 9.21 11.30
N LEU A 121 12.48 10.05 12.32
CA LEU A 121 13.62 10.15 13.24
C LEU A 121 13.62 9.07 14.34
N GLY A 122 12.55 8.27 14.45
CA GLY A 122 12.40 7.23 15.48
C GLY A 122 11.97 7.76 16.84
N GLU A 123 11.51 9.00 16.93
CA GLU A 123 11.03 9.64 18.16
C GLU A 123 9.61 9.22 18.53
N LEU A 124 8.81 8.86 17.52
CA LEU A 124 7.44 8.37 17.68
C LEU A 124 7.25 7.03 16.94
N PRO A 125 6.34 6.17 17.42
CA PRO A 125 5.94 4.98 16.67
C PRO A 125 5.16 5.34 15.40
N LEU A 126 5.10 4.41 14.44
CA LEU A 126 4.29 4.56 13.22
C LEU A 126 2.81 4.84 13.52
N SER A 127 2.28 4.32 14.63
CA SER A 127 0.87 4.52 15.02
C SER A 127 0.50 5.99 15.21
N ALA A 128 1.43 6.86 15.62
CA ALA A 128 1.15 8.27 15.86
C ALA A 128 0.70 9.03 14.58
N PRO A 129 1.48 9.05 13.48
CA PRO A 129 0.99 9.65 12.24
C PRO A 129 -0.18 8.89 11.61
N ILE A 130 -0.29 7.56 11.79
CA ILE A 130 -1.42 6.78 11.27
C ILE A 130 -2.73 7.18 11.97
N ALA A 131 -2.74 7.34 13.29
CA ALA A 131 -3.91 7.76 14.05
C ALA A 131 -4.42 9.12 13.57
N GLN A 132 -3.51 10.09 13.38
CA GLN A 132 -3.87 11.41 12.89
C GLN A 132 -4.43 11.38 11.46
N ILE A 133 -3.84 10.58 10.57
CA ILE A 133 -4.35 10.39 9.21
C ILE A 133 -5.72 9.72 9.23
N THR A 134 -5.92 8.70 10.05
CA THR A 134 -7.19 7.96 10.15
C THR A 134 -8.30 8.89 10.64
N ALA A 135 -8.01 9.77 11.60
CA ALA A 135 -8.94 10.81 12.04
C ALA A 135 -9.34 11.75 10.88
N TYR A 136 -8.37 12.18 10.06
CA TYR A 136 -8.66 12.99 8.87
C TYR A 136 -9.42 12.22 7.77
N MET A 137 -9.24 10.90 7.65
CA MET A 137 -10.05 10.08 6.73
C MET A 137 -11.52 10.01 7.15
N ILE A 138 -11.80 10.06 8.46
CA ILE A 138 -13.17 10.12 8.99
C ILE A 138 -13.79 11.50 8.70
N GLU A 139 -13.04 12.57 8.95
CA GLU A 139 -13.52 13.95 8.75
C GLU A 139 -13.65 14.32 7.27
N PHE A 140 -12.74 13.83 6.42
CA PHE A 140 -12.67 14.10 4.99
C PHE A 140 -12.64 12.77 4.20
N PRO A 141 -13.80 12.10 4.04
CA PRO A 141 -13.88 10.83 3.35
C PRO A 141 -13.29 10.87 1.94
N ASN A 142 -12.52 9.84 1.61
CA ASN A 142 -11.91 9.67 0.31
C ASN A 142 -11.94 8.18 -0.07
N ASP A 143 -12.70 7.84 -1.11
CA ASP A 143 -12.93 6.44 -1.51
C ASP A 143 -11.63 5.70 -1.81
N TYR A 144 -10.66 6.37 -2.45
CA TYR A 144 -9.37 5.77 -2.76
C TYR A 144 -8.57 5.45 -1.49
N LEU A 145 -8.50 6.36 -0.51
CA LEU A 145 -7.81 6.10 0.75
C LEU A 145 -8.54 5.05 1.59
N ALA A 146 -9.88 5.11 1.62
CA ALA A 146 -10.71 4.15 2.34
C ALA A 146 -10.55 2.72 1.79
N SER A 147 -10.21 2.56 0.52
CA SER A 147 -9.94 1.25 -0.08
C SER A 147 -8.52 0.72 0.16
N GLN A 148 -7.60 1.50 0.75
CA GLN A 148 -6.21 1.09 0.93
C GLN A 148 -6.04 0.15 2.13
N HIS A 149 -5.55 -1.06 1.89
CA HIS A 149 -5.24 -2.04 2.94
C HIS A 149 -4.12 -1.61 3.90
N TYR A 150 -3.34 -0.60 3.53
CA TYR A 150 -2.29 -0.05 4.38
C TYR A 150 -2.81 0.40 5.75
N PHE A 151 -3.99 1.01 5.83
CA PHE A 151 -4.57 1.43 7.10
C PHE A 151 -5.13 0.26 7.92
N THR A 152 -5.50 -0.84 7.26
CA THR A 152 -5.88 -2.08 7.95
C THR A 152 -4.70 -2.67 8.71
N PHE A 153 -3.50 -2.68 8.13
CA PHE A 153 -2.32 -3.32 8.73
C PHE A 153 -1.58 -2.46 9.77
N TYR A 154 -1.65 -1.13 9.65
CA TYR A 154 -0.83 -0.23 10.48
C TYR A 154 -1.62 0.70 11.41
N SER A 155 -2.95 0.62 11.42
CA SER A 155 -3.75 1.29 12.45
C SER A 155 -3.74 0.47 13.75
N GLU A 156 -4.05 1.11 14.89
CA GLU A 156 -4.05 0.45 16.21
C GLU A 156 -5.05 -0.72 16.35
N GLN A 157 -5.85 -1.00 15.32
CA GLN A 157 -6.80 -2.12 15.26
C GLN A 157 -6.34 -3.26 14.32
N GLY A 158 -5.14 -3.16 13.73
CA GLY A 158 -4.53 -4.15 12.84
C GLY A 158 -3.68 -5.21 13.55
#